data_AF-A0A7W1A7H6-F1
#
_entry.id   AF-A0A7W1A7H6-F1
#
_cell.length_a   1.000
_cell.length_b   1.000
_cell.length_c   1.000
_cell.angle_alpha   90.00
_cell.angle_beta   90.00
_cell.angle_gamma   90.00
#
_symmetry.space_group_name_H-M   'P 1'
#
loop_
_entity.id
_entity.type
_entity.pdbx_description
1 polymer ?
#
loop_
_entity_poly.entity_id
_entity_poly.type
_entity_poly.pdbx_seq_one_letter_code
_entity_poly.pdbx_strand_id
1 'polypeptide(L)'
;MYAKHNRPAKDSRPTGPLSKLTSLRPHWLPSTTAGWWAVGLEFWFVGFFGLMQLMVAIDVNAGTFFSNLWLAGTALAMAGSGIGGGLVALWALVRQRERSLLVVAAGVLGALVLMFIASELLLPH
;
A
#
# COMPACT_ATOMS: atom_id res chain seq x y z
N MET A 1 -22.13 -17.50 -61.18
CA MET A 1 -21.09 -17.31 -60.16
C MET A 1 -21.51 -16.16 -59.26
N TYR A 2 -21.80 -16.44 -57.99
CA TYR A 2 -22.39 -15.50 -57.04
C TYR A 2 -21.36 -14.48 -56.50
N ALA A 3 -21.70 -13.20 -56.59
CA ALA A 3 -20.96 -12.11 -55.95
C ALA A 3 -21.18 -12.15 -54.42
N LYS A 4 -20.11 -12.36 -53.66
CA LYS A 4 -20.12 -12.42 -52.20
C LYS A 4 -20.16 -10.99 -51.64
N HIS A 5 -21.33 -10.60 -51.16
CA HIS A 5 -21.64 -9.29 -50.62
C HIS A 5 -20.91 -9.04 -49.29
N ASN A 6 -20.10 -7.98 -49.25
CA ASN A 6 -19.47 -7.42 -48.05
C ASN A 6 -20.53 -6.99 -47.01
N ARG A 7 -20.34 -7.35 -45.74
CA ARG A 7 -20.88 -6.59 -44.61
C ARG A 7 -19.75 -6.28 -43.64
N PRO A 8 -19.39 -5.01 -43.39
CA PRO A 8 -18.54 -4.67 -42.27
C PRO A 8 -19.30 -4.98 -40.97
N ALA A 9 -18.65 -5.74 -40.08
CA ALA A 9 -19.16 -5.98 -38.74
C ALA A 9 -19.30 -4.63 -38.03
N LYS A 10 -20.55 -4.26 -37.75
CA LYS A 10 -20.92 -3.05 -37.03
C LYS A 10 -20.29 -3.14 -35.63
N ASP A 11 -19.25 -2.35 -35.39
CA ASP A 11 -18.59 -2.19 -34.09
C ASP A 11 -19.62 -1.66 -33.08
N SER A 12 -20.23 -2.58 -32.33
CA SER A 12 -21.25 -2.32 -31.33
C SER A 12 -20.61 -1.94 -30.01
N ARG A 13 -19.75 -0.92 -30.00
CA ARG A 13 -19.32 -0.29 -28.76
C ARG A 13 -20.39 0.70 -28.30
N PRO A 14 -20.96 0.55 -27.10
CA PRO A 14 -21.90 1.52 -26.57
C PRO A 14 -21.15 2.82 -26.26
N THR A 15 -21.32 3.84 -27.11
CA THR A 15 -20.75 5.20 -26.97
C THR A 15 -21.59 6.11 -26.07
N GLY A 16 -22.48 5.54 -25.26
CA GLY A 16 -23.37 6.30 -24.37
C GLY A 16 -22.70 6.79 -23.08
N PRO A 17 -23.30 7.79 -22.40
CA PRO A 17 -22.77 8.37 -21.15
C PRO A 17 -22.63 7.37 -20.00
N LEU A 18 -23.33 6.22 -20.08
CA LEU A 18 -23.24 5.11 -19.13
C LEU A 18 -21.87 4.39 -19.16
N SER A 19 -21.13 4.47 -20.29
CA SER A 19 -19.77 3.91 -20.39
C SER A 19 -18.74 4.67 -19.55
N LYS A 20 -19.01 5.94 -19.22
CA LYS A 20 -18.18 6.75 -18.33
C LYS A 20 -18.42 6.46 -16.85
N LEU A 21 -19.54 5.81 -16.49
CA LEU A 21 -19.84 5.49 -15.09
C LEU A 21 -19.10 4.23 -14.62
N THR A 22 -18.74 3.33 -15.53
CA THR A 22 -17.96 2.13 -15.20
C THR A 22 -16.49 2.43 -14.90
N SER A 23 -15.94 3.53 -15.42
CA SER A 23 -14.54 3.93 -15.16
C SER A 23 -14.31 4.60 -13.80
N LEU A 24 -15.38 4.88 -13.05
CA LEU A 24 -15.31 5.44 -11.70
C LEU A 24 -15.23 4.38 -10.59
N ARG A 25 -15.25 3.08 -10.95
CA ARG A 25 -15.18 2.02 -9.96
C ARG A 25 -13.77 1.98 -9.36
N PRO A 26 -13.63 2.07 -8.03
CA PRO A 26 -12.34 1.82 -7.40
C PRO A 26 -11.93 0.38 -7.73
N HIS A 27 -10.76 0.25 -8.33
CA HIS A 27 -10.17 -1.04 -8.62
C HIS A 27 -9.53 -1.57 -7.34
N TRP A 28 -9.71 -2.86 -7.04
CA TRP A 28 -9.17 -3.44 -5.82
C TRP A 28 -7.64 -3.48 -5.86
N LEU A 29 -7.06 -3.92 -6.98
CA LEU A 29 -5.62 -4.11 -7.11
C LEU A 29 -4.92 -2.83 -7.63
N PRO A 30 -3.68 -2.57 -7.20
CA PRO A 30 -2.84 -1.54 -7.81
C PRO A 30 -2.56 -1.88 -9.28
N SER A 31 -2.68 -0.87 -10.14
CA SER A 31 -2.35 -0.93 -11.55
C SER A 31 -0.93 -0.42 -11.84
N THR A 32 -0.33 0.29 -10.88
CA THR A 32 0.99 0.90 -11.06
C THR A 32 2.08 0.16 -10.31
N THR A 33 3.31 0.23 -10.81
CA THR A 33 4.50 -0.33 -10.14
C THR A 33 4.71 0.32 -8.77
N ALA A 34 4.44 1.63 -8.63
CA ALA A 34 4.55 2.33 -7.35
C ALA A 34 3.50 1.85 -6.34
N GLY A 35 2.26 1.61 -6.79
CA GLY A 35 1.21 1.04 -5.94
C GLY A 35 1.57 -0.35 -5.43
N TRP A 36 2.21 -1.19 -6.26
CA TRP A 36 2.74 -2.49 -5.81
C TRP A 36 3.89 -2.36 -4.81
N TRP A 37 4.78 -1.37 -4.97
CA TRP A 37 5.82 -1.09 -3.98
C TRP A 37 5.22 -0.64 -2.63
N ALA A 38 4.22 0.23 -2.64
CA ALA A 38 3.52 0.65 -1.42
C ALA A 38 2.90 -0.56 -0.69
N VAL A 39 2.15 -1.40 -1.41
CA VAL A 39 1.55 -2.61 -0.83
C VAL A 39 2.60 -3.56 -0.29
N GLY A 40 3.70 -3.75 -1.02
CA GLY A 40 4.82 -4.58 -0.57
C GLY A 40 5.45 -4.04 0.72
N LEU A 41 5.73 -2.74 0.79
CA LEU A 41 6.28 -2.08 1.97
C LEU A 41 5.36 -2.21 3.19
N GLU A 42 4.06 -2.02 3.01
CA GLU A 42 3.09 -2.21 4.11
C GLU A 42 2.99 -3.66 4.55
N PHE A 43 3.11 -4.62 3.63
CA PHE A 43 3.17 -6.03 3.97
C PHE A 43 4.42 -6.34 4.81
N TRP A 44 5.57 -5.78 4.45
CA TRP A 44 6.79 -5.87 5.26
C TRP A 44 6.62 -5.23 6.64
N PHE A 45 5.97 -4.07 6.73
CA PHE A 45 5.66 -3.42 8.01
C PHE A 45 4.88 -4.36 8.94
N VAL A 46 3.80 -4.97 8.44
CA VAL A 46 3.00 -5.92 9.23
C VAL A 46 3.83 -7.14 9.65
N GLY A 47 4.68 -7.65 8.75
CA GLY A 47 5.59 -8.75 9.05
C GLY A 47 6.59 -8.43 10.16
N PHE A 48 7.27 -7.28 10.07
CA PHE A 48 8.22 -6.85 11.10
C PHE A 48 7.54 -6.47 12.41
N PHE A 49 6.35 -5.87 12.37
CA PHE A 49 5.55 -5.63 13.56
C PHE A 49 5.19 -6.94 14.26
N GLY A 50 4.70 -7.94 13.52
CA GLY A 50 4.41 -9.27 14.07
C GLY A 50 5.65 -9.95 14.65
N LEU A 51 6.80 -9.86 13.97
CA LEU A 51 8.06 -10.39 14.46
C LEU A 51 8.50 -9.69 15.76
N MET A 52 8.38 -8.36 15.83
CA MET A 52 8.68 -7.60 17.04
C MET A 52 7.80 -8.03 18.21
N GLN A 53 6.49 -8.18 17.99
CA GLN A 53 5.57 -8.64 19.03
C GLN A 53 5.90 -10.06 19.50
N LEU A 54 6.28 -10.94 18.57
CA LEU A 54 6.73 -12.29 18.91
C LEU A 54 7.98 -12.24 19.79
N MET A 55 9.00 -11.47 19.40
CA MET A 55 10.24 -11.31 20.16
C MET A 55 10.01 -10.77 21.58
N VAL A 56 9.10 -9.81 21.72
CA VAL A 56 8.67 -9.28 23.02
C VAL A 56 8.00 -10.39 23.84
N ALA A 57 7.12 -11.19 23.22
CA ALA A 57 6.40 -12.25 23.90
C ALA A 57 7.28 -13.41 24.38
N ILE A 58 8.36 -13.72 23.64
CA ILE A 58 9.35 -14.75 24.04
C ILE A 58 10.48 -14.21 24.93
N ASP A 59 10.31 -12.99 25.45
CA ASP A 59 11.24 -12.30 26.35
C ASP A 59 12.69 -12.27 25.86
N VAL A 60 12.86 -12.05 24.55
CA VAL A 60 14.19 -11.74 23.97
C VAL A 60 14.71 -10.37 24.48
N ASN A 61 13.90 -9.65 25.26
CA ASN A 61 14.17 -8.36 25.89
C ASN A 61 14.94 -8.44 27.21
N ALA A 62 15.96 -9.30 27.33
CA ALA A 62 16.82 -9.33 28.52
C ALA A 62 17.65 -8.02 28.75
N GLY A 63 17.42 -6.96 27.96
CA GLY A 63 18.09 -5.67 28.10
C GLY A 63 17.35 -4.52 27.39
N THR A 64 17.95 -3.33 27.42
CA THR A 64 17.45 -2.10 26.75
C THR A 64 17.40 -2.20 25.22
N PHE A 65 16.63 -1.30 24.59
CA PHE A 65 16.43 -1.23 23.13
C PHE A 65 17.74 -1.30 22.32
N PHE A 66 18.82 -0.62 22.77
CA PHE A 66 20.12 -0.63 22.09
C PHE A 66 21.03 -1.80 22.46
N SER A 67 20.71 -2.54 23.52
CA SER A 67 21.48 -3.73 23.91
C SER A 67 21.11 -4.97 23.10
N ASN A 68 19.92 -4.97 22.48
CA ASN A 68 19.49 -6.04 21.59
C ASN A 68 19.41 -5.53 20.14
N LEU A 69 20.52 -5.67 19.41
CA LEU A 69 20.63 -5.22 18.02
C LEU A 69 19.56 -5.85 17.11
N TRP A 70 19.12 -7.08 17.41
CA TRP A 70 18.09 -7.75 16.64
C TRP A 70 16.72 -7.09 16.83
N LEU A 71 16.41 -6.70 18.07
CA LEU A 71 15.19 -5.99 18.39
C LEU A 71 15.20 -4.56 17.80
N ALA A 72 16.30 -3.84 17.98
CA ALA A 72 16.48 -2.50 17.40
C ALA A 72 16.40 -2.53 15.87
N GLY A 73 17.07 -3.49 15.22
CA GLY A 73 17.05 -3.67 13.78
C GLY A 73 15.65 -3.99 13.25
N THR A 74 14.92 -4.85 13.94
CA THR A 74 13.53 -5.19 13.60
C THR A 74 12.61 -3.98 13.73
N ALA A 75 12.75 -3.21 14.82
CA ALA A 75 11.95 -2.00 15.03
C ALA A 75 12.27 -0.89 14.02
N LEU A 76 13.55 -0.71 13.65
CA LEU A 76 13.97 0.21 12.60
C LEU A 76 13.43 -0.21 11.22
N ALA A 77 13.51 -1.50 10.89
CA ALA A 77 12.97 -2.03 9.64
C ALA A 77 11.45 -1.87 9.57
N MET A 78 10.76 -2.11 10.69
CA MET A 78 9.33 -1.85 10.83
C MET A 78 9.01 -0.36 10.60
N ALA A 79 9.63 0.55 11.34
CA ALA A 79 9.38 1.99 11.19
C ALA A 79 9.71 2.48 9.76
N GLY A 80 10.85 2.04 9.21
CA GLY A 80 11.28 2.40 7.86
C GLY A 80 10.34 1.90 6.77
N SER A 81 9.84 0.66 6.89
CA SER A 81 8.87 0.10 5.94
C SER A 81 7.51 0.78 6.03
N GLY A 82 7.00 1.07 7.22
CA GLY A 82 5.73 1.79 7.40
C GLY A 82 5.77 3.23 6.87
N ILE A 83 6.85 3.98 7.19
CA ILE A 83 7.02 5.35 6.67
C ILE A 83 7.25 5.33 5.16
N GLY A 84 8.15 4.46 4.68
CA GLY A 84 8.46 4.33 3.27
C GLY A 84 7.25 3.93 2.44
N GLY A 85 6.48 2.96 2.91
CA GLY A 85 5.23 2.50 2.30
C GLY A 85 4.17 3.59 2.25
N GLY A 86 3.98 4.33 3.35
CA GLY A 86 3.11 5.51 3.39
C GLY A 86 3.50 6.61 2.40
N LEU A 87 4.79 6.93 2.29
CA LEU A 87 5.29 7.94 1.33
C LEU A 87 5.13 7.49 -0.12
N VAL A 88 5.42 6.22 -0.43
CA VAL A 88 5.23 5.66 -1.78
C VAL A 88 3.74 5.60 -2.13
N ALA A 89 2.87 5.24 -1.18
CA ALA A 89 1.43 5.26 -1.35
C ALA A 89 0.91 6.68 -1.63
N LEU A 90 1.38 7.67 -0.89
CA LEU A 90 1.05 9.08 -1.11
C LEU A 90 1.50 9.54 -2.51
N TRP A 91 2.71 9.16 -2.92
CA TRP A 91 3.21 9.47 -4.25
C TRP A 91 2.39 8.81 -5.36
N ALA A 92 2.00 7.55 -5.21
CA ALA A 92 1.12 6.85 -6.16
C ALA A 92 -0.27 7.51 -6.25
N LEU A 93 -0.84 7.91 -5.10
CA LEU A 93 -2.15 8.56 -5.03
C LEU A 93 -2.16 9.94 -5.69
N VAL A 94 -1.15 10.78 -5.39
CA VAL A 94 -1.09 12.16 -5.88
C VAL A 94 -0.56 12.25 -7.31
N ARG A 95 0.54 11.56 -7.61
CA ARG A 95 1.27 11.73 -8.87
C ARG A 95 0.75 10.80 -9.97
N GLN A 96 0.44 9.56 -9.63
CA GLN A 96 -0.06 8.58 -10.59
C GLN A 96 -1.59 8.52 -10.63
N ARG A 97 -2.27 9.33 -9.80
CA ARG A 97 -3.74 9.39 -9.69
C ARG A 97 -4.35 8.02 -9.44
N GLU A 98 -3.61 7.13 -8.78
CA GLU A 98 -4.03 5.75 -8.56
C GLU A 98 -5.13 5.72 -7.52
N ARG A 99 -6.30 5.16 -7.87
CA ARG A 99 -7.48 5.06 -6.97
C ARG A 99 -7.69 3.63 -6.45
N SER A 100 -6.61 2.89 -6.30
CA SER A 100 -6.65 1.52 -5.79
C SER A 100 -6.95 1.53 -4.29
N LEU A 101 -7.90 0.70 -3.85
CA LEU A 101 -8.23 0.58 -2.43
C LEU A 101 -7.04 0.10 -1.60
N LEU A 102 -6.21 -0.79 -2.14
CA LEU A 102 -5.00 -1.27 -1.46
C LEU A 102 -3.98 -0.15 -1.23
N VAL A 103 -3.79 0.73 -2.23
CA VAL A 103 -2.85 1.85 -2.11
C VAL A 103 -3.37 2.90 -1.12
N VAL A 104 -4.69 3.13 -1.10
CA VAL A 104 -5.31 4.01 -0.10
C VAL A 104 -5.15 3.42 1.30
N ALA A 105 -5.41 2.12 1.48
CA ALA A 105 -5.21 1.44 2.76
C ALA A 105 -3.76 1.51 3.22
N ALA A 106 -2.79 1.30 2.31
CA ALA A 106 -1.37 1.46 2.61
C ALA A 106 -1.04 2.90 3.03
N GLY A 107 -1.56 3.90 2.33
CA GLY A 107 -1.38 5.31 2.71
C GLY A 107 -1.97 5.64 4.09
N VAL A 108 -3.13 5.07 4.44
CA VAL A 108 -3.73 5.24 5.77
C VAL A 108 -2.88 4.56 6.86
N LEU A 109 -2.38 3.35 6.61
CA LEU A 109 -1.49 2.65 7.53
C LEU A 109 -0.20 3.44 7.78
N GLY A 110 0.48 3.89 6.73
CA GLY A 110 1.68 4.72 6.87
C GLY A 110 1.40 6.04 7.62
N ALA A 111 0.24 6.66 7.41
CA ALA A 111 -0.17 7.84 8.18
C ALA A 111 -0.40 7.54 9.67
N LEU A 112 -0.97 6.38 10.01
CA LEU A 112 -1.12 5.93 11.39
C LEU A 112 0.25 5.69 12.05
N VAL A 113 1.21 5.10 11.33
CA VAL A 113 2.59 4.92 11.82
C VAL A 113 3.24 6.27 12.11
N LEU A 114 3.11 7.24 11.21
CA LEU A 114 3.62 8.60 11.43
C LEU A 114 2.96 9.27 12.63
N MET A 115 1.64 9.11 12.78
CA MET A 115 0.90 9.65 13.92
C MET A 115 1.39 9.02 15.23
N PHE A 116 1.59 7.70 15.25
CA PHE A 116 2.12 6.97 16.40
C PHE A 116 3.51 7.50 16.80
N ILE A 117 4.43 7.62 15.84
CA ILE A 117 5.77 8.16 16.10
C ILE A 117 5.70 9.61 16.61
N ALA A 118 4.85 10.45 16.00
CA ALA A 118 4.67 11.83 16.45
C ALA A 118 4.10 11.90 17.88
N SER A 119 3.18 11.00 18.23
CA SER A 119 2.60 10.89 19.57
C SER A 119 3.68 10.56 20.60
N GLU A 120 4.52 9.57 20.28
CA GLU A 120 5.63 9.13 21.12
C GLU A 120 6.66 10.25 21.36
N LEU A 121 6.90 11.10 20.36
CA LEU A 121 7.78 12.26 20.51
C LEU A 121 7.16 13.38 21.36
N LEU A 122 5.85 13.61 21.25
CA LEU A 122 5.16 14.70 21.94
C LEU A 122 4.85 14.37 23.40
N LEU A 123 4.51 13.12 23.67
CA LEU A 123 4.15 12.60 24.98
C LEU A 123 4.95 11.31 25.22
N PRO A 124 6.23 11.41 25.60
CA PRO A 124 7.02 10.21 25.90
C PRO A 124 6.43 9.50 27.12
N HIS A 125 6.16 8.20 26.97
CA HIS A 125 5.54 7.34 27.97
C HIS A 125 6.60 6.46 28.64
#